data_AF-A0A8K0CV29-F1
#
_entry.id   AF-A0A8K0CV29-F1
#
_cell.length_a   1.000
_cell.length_b   1.000
_cell.length_c   1.000
_cell.angle_alpha   90.00
_cell.angle_beta   90.00
_cell.angle_gamma   90.00
#
_symmetry.space_group_name_H-M   'P 1'
#
loop_
_entity.id
_entity.type
_entity.pdbx_description
1 polymer ?
#
loop_
_entity_poly.entity_id
_entity_poly.type
_entity_poly.pdbx_seq_one_letter_code
_entity_poly.pdbx_strand_id
1 'polypeptide(L)'
;MPPSKLRVKRPPINKNAFEVAVTDVLKNNLSFREAARGHNISRATLTRHVEKYKDSNKENFEYSVSYDIHKGFSKEEESLLVSYLRQAARLHYGLTLSEVKILAYQYAKANNKK
;
A
#
# COMPACT_ATOMS: atom_id res chain seq x y z
N MET A 1 10.49 -7.10 -14.21
CA MET A 1 9.76 -6.49 -15.34
C MET A 1 10.28 -5.07 -15.53
N PRO A 2 11.00 -4.77 -16.62
CA PRO A 2 11.60 -3.45 -16.82
C PRO A 2 10.53 -2.35 -16.84
N PRO A 3 10.88 -1.13 -16.40
CA PRO A 3 9.99 0.02 -16.52
C PRO A 3 9.63 0.27 -17.99
N SER A 4 8.40 0.72 -18.24
CA SER A 4 7.96 1.02 -19.60
C SER A 4 8.79 2.18 -20.17
N LYS A 5 9.20 2.07 -21.44
CA LYS A 5 9.92 3.17 -22.14
C LYS A 5 9.12 4.47 -22.12
N LEU A 6 7.78 4.36 -22.10
CA LEU A 6 6.84 5.46 -22.08
C LEU A 6 6.57 6.04 -20.67
N ARG A 7 7.22 5.53 -19.61
CA ARG A 7 6.99 5.93 -18.20
C ARG A 7 5.51 5.93 -17.77
N VAL A 8 4.69 5.11 -18.40
CA VAL A 8 3.26 4.98 -18.07
C VAL A 8 3.13 4.30 -16.71
N LYS A 9 2.42 4.96 -15.79
CA LYS A 9 2.06 4.36 -14.49
C LYS A 9 1.16 3.16 -14.72
N ARG A 10 1.37 2.10 -13.93
CA ARG A 10 0.50 0.92 -13.98
C ARG A 10 -0.89 1.31 -13.47
N PRO A 11 -1.98 0.84 -14.13
CA PRO A 11 -3.32 1.10 -13.65
C PRO A 11 -3.52 0.47 -12.26
N PRO A 12 -4.33 1.10 -11.39
CA PRO A 12 -4.69 0.52 -10.11
C PRO A 12 -5.48 -0.79 -10.31
N ILE A 13 -5.32 -1.73 -9.39
CA ILE A 13 -6.07 -2.98 -9.41
C ILE A 13 -7.49 -2.71 -8.93
N ASN A 14 -8.48 -3.13 -9.71
CA ASN A 14 -9.88 -3.13 -9.27
C ASN A 14 -10.10 -4.29 -8.27
N LYS A 15 -10.39 -3.96 -7.01
CA LYS A 15 -10.55 -4.94 -5.91
C LYS A 15 -11.57 -6.03 -6.27
N ASN A 16 -12.75 -5.63 -6.75
CA ASN A 16 -13.84 -6.55 -7.04
C ASN A 16 -13.47 -7.51 -8.17
N ALA A 17 -12.91 -7.00 -9.27
CA ALA A 17 -12.45 -7.83 -10.39
C ALA A 17 -11.34 -8.81 -9.96
N PHE A 18 -10.49 -8.39 -9.03
CA PHE A 18 -9.42 -9.23 -8.51
C PHE A 18 -9.93 -10.39 -7.65
N GLU A 19 -10.88 -10.11 -6.77
CA GLU A 19 -11.51 -11.13 -5.93
C GLU A 19 -12.27 -12.16 -6.78
N VAL A 20 -13.04 -11.69 -7.78
CA VAL A 20 -13.73 -12.59 -8.71
C VAL A 20 -12.73 -13.46 -9.48
N ALA A 21 -11.65 -12.88 -10.01
CA ALA A 21 -10.61 -13.62 -10.72
C ALA A 21 -9.96 -14.70 -9.85
N VAL A 22 -9.76 -14.44 -8.55
CA VAL A 22 -9.24 -15.45 -7.61
C VAL A 22 -10.27 -16.54 -7.35
N THR A 23 -11.54 -16.19 -7.18
CA THR A 23 -12.61 -17.18 -7.01
C THR A 23 -12.77 -18.07 -8.25
N ASP A 24 -12.60 -17.53 -9.45
CA ASP A 24 -12.67 -18.29 -10.69
C ASP A 24 -11.55 -19.33 -10.81
N VAL A 25 -10.34 -18.98 -10.37
CA VAL A 25 -9.20 -19.91 -10.34
C VAL A 25 -9.39 -20.99 -9.28
N LEU A 26 -9.97 -20.65 -8.13
CA LEU A 26 -10.13 -21.58 -7.00
C LEU A 26 -11.35 -22.49 -7.11
N LYS A 27 -12.48 -21.96 -7.58
CA LYS A 27 -13.78 -22.66 -7.62
C LYS A 27 -14.15 -23.17 -9.01
N ASN A 28 -13.93 -22.34 -10.04
CA ASN A 28 -14.34 -22.64 -11.42
C ASN A 28 -13.26 -23.37 -12.24
N ASN A 29 -12.13 -23.73 -11.61
CA ASN A 29 -10.98 -24.42 -12.23
C ASN A 29 -10.45 -23.75 -13.52
N LEU A 30 -10.63 -22.43 -13.67
CA LEU A 30 -10.07 -21.70 -14.81
C LEU A 30 -8.54 -21.64 -14.72
N SER A 31 -7.88 -21.68 -15.87
CA SER A 31 -6.43 -21.48 -15.89
C SER A 31 -6.07 -20.06 -15.48
N PHE A 32 -4.90 -19.88 -14.85
CA PHE A 32 -4.38 -18.54 -14.51
C PHE A 32 -4.33 -17.57 -15.71
N ARG A 33 -4.21 -18.09 -16.93
CA ARG A 33 -4.17 -17.29 -18.16
C ARG A 33 -5.56 -16.82 -18.58
N GLU A 34 -6.56 -17.69 -18.47
CA GLU A 34 -7.95 -17.36 -18.82
C GLU A 34 -8.55 -16.37 -17.83
N ALA A 35 -8.42 -16.63 -16.53
CA ALA A 35 -8.91 -15.71 -15.49
C ALA A 35 -8.24 -14.33 -15.58
N ALA A 36 -6.93 -14.29 -15.83
CA ALA A 36 -6.19 -13.04 -16.04
C ALA A 36 -6.68 -12.24 -17.25
N ARG A 37 -6.99 -12.92 -18.36
CA ARG A 37 -7.52 -12.27 -19.57
C ARG A 37 -8.96 -11.78 -19.38
N GLY A 38 -9.81 -12.60 -18.76
CA GLY A 38 -11.22 -12.26 -18.53
C GLY A 38 -11.40 -11.01 -17.65
N HIS A 39 -10.54 -10.86 -16.64
CA HIS A 39 -10.62 -9.76 -15.67
C HIS A 39 -9.59 -8.64 -15.91
N ASN A 40 -8.84 -8.70 -17.02
CA ASN A 40 -7.79 -7.74 -17.39
C ASN A 40 -6.75 -7.48 -16.28
N ILE A 41 -6.29 -8.56 -15.64
CA ILE A 41 -5.30 -8.54 -14.56
C ILE A 41 -4.00 -9.21 -15.03
N SER A 42 -2.86 -8.77 -14.52
CA SER A 42 -1.59 -9.44 -14.78
C SER A 42 -1.58 -10.85 -14.18
N ARG A 43 -1.24 -11.86 -15.00
CA ARG A 43 -1.06 -13.26 -14.57
C ARG A 43 -0.15 -13.37 -13.35
N ALA A 44 0.99 -12.67 -13.35
CA ALA A 44 1.96 -12.73 -12.27
C ALA A 44 1.37 -12.23 -10.94
N THR A 45 0.52 -11.20 -10.98
CA THR A 45 -0.15 -10.67 -9.80
C THR A 45 -1.17 -11.67 -9.27
N LEU A 46 -1.96 -12.29 -10.15
CA LEU A 46 -2.95 -13.30 -9.78
C LEU A 46 -2.28 -14.52 -9.12
N THR A 47 -1.25 -15.08 -9.77
CA THR A 47 -0.50 -16.23 -9.25
C THR A 47 0.08 -15.96 -7.85
N ARG A 48 0.76 -14.82 -7.67
CA ARG A 48 1.33 -14.43 -6.37
C ARG A 48 0.29 -14.39 -5.24
N HIS A 49 -0.91 -13.87 -5.51
CA HIS A 49 -1.94 -13.76 -4.47
C HIS A 49 -2.63 -15.09 -4.19
N VAL A 50 -2.82 -15.93 -5.22
CA VAL A 50 -3.36 -17.28 -5.05
C VAL A 50 -2.39 -18.17 -4.28
N GLU A 51 -1.08 -18.11 -4.56
CA GLU A 51 -0.06 -18.82 -3.78
C GLU A 51 -0.06 -18.36 -2.32
N LYS A 52 0.02 -17.04 -2.09
CA LYS A 52 -0.07 -16.47 -0.74
C LYS A 52 -1.37 -16.85 -0.01
N TYR A 53 -2.47 -16.99 -0.75
CA TYR A 53 -3.73 -17.44 -0.19
C TYR A 53 -3.69 -18.91 0.20
N LYS A 54 -3.13 -19.79 -0.65
CA LYS A 54 -2.94 -21.22 -0.33
C LYS A 54 -2.05 -21.42 0.89
N ASP A 55 -1.05 -20.57 1.06
CA ASP A 55 -0.16 -20.59 2.23
C ASP A 55 -0.85 -20.05 3.50
N SER A 56 -1.91 -19.25 3.34
CA SER A 56 -2.71 -18.75 4.45
C SER A 56 -3.88 -19.70 4.71
N ASN A 57 -4.01 -20.28 5.90
CA ASN A 57 -5.17 -21.09 6.31
C ASN A 57 -6.47 -20.25 6.48
N LYS A 58 -6.75 -19.33 5.55
CA LYS A 58 -7.94 -18.48 5.53
C LYS A 58 -9.03 -19.15 4.71
N GLU A 59 -10.27 -19.05 5.19
CA GLU A 59 -11.43 -19.62 4.50
C GLU A 59 -11.87 -18.80 3.28
N ASN A 60 -11.65 -17.48 3.30
CA ASN A 60 -12.06 -16.58 2.24
C ASN A 60 -10.90 -15.66 1.80
N PHE A 61 -10.79 -15.47 0.49
CA PHE A 61 -9.84 -14.53 -0.10
C PHE A 61 -10.40 -13.11 -0.03
N GLU A 62 -9.66 -12.20 0.60
CA GLU A 62 -9.95 -10.76 0.56
C GLU A 62 -8.73 -10.01 0.03
N TYR A 63 -8.94 -9.17 -0.98
CA TYR A 63 -7.88 -8.34 -1.50
C TYR A 63 -7.71 -7.09 -0.63
N SER A 64 -6.63 -7.08 0.16
CA SER A 64 -6.22 -5.92 0.95
C SER A 64 -4.81 -5.46 0.56
N VAL A 65 -4.67 -4.16 0.34
CA VAL A 65 -3.37 -3.51 0.16
C VAL A 65 -3.00 -2.92 1.51
N SER A 66 -1.98 -3.47 2.16
CA SER A 66 -1.51 -2.92 3.43
C SER A 66 -0.48 -1.82 3.14
N TYR A 67 -0.98 -0.58 3.10
CA TYR A 67 -0.12 0.62 3.04
C TYR A 67 0.51 0.94 4.40
N ASP A 68 0.04 0.29 5.47
CA ASP A 68 0.38 0.60 6.85
C ASP A 68 1.61 -0.17 7.38
N ILE A 69 2.23 -1.03 6.56
CA ILE A 69 3.34 -1.91 6.97
C ILE A 69 4.59 -1.11 7.38
N HIS A 70 4.83 0.05 6.77
CA HIS A 70 6.05 0.85 6.97
C HIS A 70 5.77 2.22 7.57
N LYS A 71 4.73 2.33 8.41
CA LYS A 71 4.48 3.56 9.16
C LYS A 71 5.55 3.73 10.25
N GLY A 72 6.35 4.80 10.13
CA GLY A 72 7.37 5.15 11.13
C GLY A 72 6.78 5.76 12.40
N PHE A 73 5.60 6.40 12.29
CA PHE A 73 4.89 7.03 13.40
C PHE A 73 3.55 6.35 13.66
N SER A 74 3.12 6.36 14.92
CA SER A 74 1.75 6.01 15.29
C SER A 74 0.78 7.13 14.88
N LYS A 75 -0.52 6.82 14.82
CA LYS A 75 -1.55 7.85 14.53
C LYS A 75 -1.52 9.01 15.53
N GLU A 76 -1.25 8.69 16.80
CA GLU A 76 -1.15 9.68 17.87
C GLU A 76 0.08 10.57 17.68
N GLU A 77 1.23 9.98 17.35
CA GLU A 77 2.47 10.69 17.06
C GLU A 77 2.35 11.61 15.83
N GLU A 78 1.72 11.13 14.76
CA GLU A 78 1.40 11.95 13.59
C GLU A 78 0.48 13.12 13.96
N SER A 79 -0.52 12.89 14.81
CA SER A 79 -1.44 13.94 15.26
C SER A 79 -0.72 15.04 16.05
N LEU A 80 0.24 14.67 16.90
CA LEU A 80 1.07 15.60 17.68
C LEU A 80 2.02 16.39 16.79
N LEU A 81 2.62 15.74 15.80
CA LEU A 81 3.48 16.43 14.82
C LEU A 81 2.68 17.48 14.05
N VAL A 82 1.48 17.12 13.59
CA VAL A 82 0.58 18.02 12.84
C VAL A 82 0.13 19.20 13.70
N SER A 83 -0.23 18.97 14.97
CA SER A 83 -0.64 20.04 15.86
C SER A 83 0.50 21.04 16.09
N TYR A 84 1.72 20.55 16.30
CA TYR A 84 2.91 21.39 16.43
C TYR A 84 3.19 22.20 15.16
N LEU A 85 3.14 21.57 13.98
CA LEU A 85 3.37 22.26 12.71
C LEU A 85 2.33 23.38 12.48
N ARG A 86 1.06 23.14 12.82
CA ARG A 86 0.01 24.17 12.75
C ARG A 86 0.26 25.31 13.72
N GLN A 87 0.77 25.03 14.91
CA GLN A 87 1.13 26.05 15.89
C GLN A 87 2.32 26.89 15.40
N ALA A 88 3.38 26.25 14.90
CA ALA A 88 4.54 26.93 14.32
C ALA A 88 4.16 27.84 13.13
N ALA A 89 3.25 27.38 12.28
CA ALA A 89 2.69 28.17 11.17
C ALA A 89 2.00 29.45 11.61
N ARG A 90 1.34 29.42 12.79
CA ARG A 90 0.66 30.60 13.35
C ARG A 90 1.60 31.59 14.01
N LEU A 91 2.74 31.14 14.54
CA LEU A 91 3.66 31.97 15.32
C LEU A 91 4.71 32.68 14.45
N HIS A 92 5.34 31.97 13.51
CA HIS A 92 6.53 32.48 12.79
C HIS A 92 6.58 32.09 11.31
N TYR A 93 5.52 32.38 10.53
CA TYR A 93 5.42 32.04 9.09
C TYR A 93 5.58 30.53 8.76
N GLY A 94 5.69 29.67 9.77
CA GLY A 94 5.85 28.23 9.64
C GLY A 94 7.29 27.77 9.49
N LEU A 95 7.43 26.44 9.43
CA LEU A 95 8.69 25.76 9.18
C LEU A 95 8.83 25.48 7.69
N THR A 96 10.02 25.69 7.16
CA THR A 96 10.38 25.26 5.80
C THR A 96 10.40 23.73 5.72
N LEU A 97 10.30 23.19 4.51
CA LEU A 97 10.27 21.75 4.29
C LEU A 97 11.54 21.02 4.80
N SER A 98 12.68 21.72 4.83
CA SER A 98 13.93 21.22 5.40
C SER A 98 13.85 21.13 6.93
N GLU A 99 13.34 22.16 7.59
CA GLU A 99 13.19 22.20 9.05
C GLU A 99 12.14 21.19 9.53
N VAL A 100 11.05 21.01 8.78
CA VAL A 100 10.05 19.96 9.07
C VAL A 100 10.68 18.57 9.04
N LYS A 101 11.58 18.29 8.09
CA LYS A 101 12.31 17.00 8.04
C LYS A 101 13.25 16.82 9.23
N ILE A 102 13.98 17.87 9.61
CA ILE A 102 14.86 17.85 10.79
C ILE A 102 14.03 17.59 12.05
N LEU A 103 12.92 18.30 12.21
CA LEU A 103 12.00 18.14 13.33
C LEU A 103 11.43 16.72 13.38
N ALA A 104 10.95 16.18 12.26
CA ALA A 104 10.43 14.82 12.19
C ALA A 104 11.49 13.78 12.55
N TYR A 105 12.73 13.96 12.10
CA TYR A 105 13.85 13.09 12.46
C TYR A 105 14.19 13.18 13.96
N GLN A 106 14.28 14.39 14.52
CA GLN A 106 14.52 14.59 15.94
C GLN A 106 13.41 13.98 16.80
N TYR A 107 12.15 14.14 16.38
CA TYR A 107 10.98 13.56 17.02
C TYR A 107 11.01 12.02 16.97
N ALA A 108 11.34 11.44 15.82
CA ALA A 108 11.53 9.99 15.68
C ALA A 108 12.64 9.47 16.61
N LYS A 109 13.77 10.18 16.67
CA LYS A 109 14.90 9.83 17.54
C LYS A 109 14.54 9.91 19.02
N ALA A 110 13.82 10.96 19.43
CA ALA A 110 13.35 11.12 20.81
C ALA A 110 12.37 10.01 21.22
N ASN A 111 11.54 9.53 20.29
CA ASN A 111 10.59 8.44 20.51
C ASN A 111 11.17 7.04 20.22
N ASN A 112 12.49 6.90 20.09
CA ASN A 112 13.20 5.65 19.82
C ASN A 112 12.65 4.86 18.61
N LYS A 113 12.24 5.56 17.55
CA LYS A 113 11.83 4.93 16.28
C LYS A 113 13.07 4.54 15.46
N LYS A 114 12.94 3.41 14.75
CA LYS A 114 13.99 2.85 13.87
C LYS A 114 13.97 3.49 12.49
#